data_AF-A0A845FB91-F1
#
_entry.id   AF-A0A845FB91-F1
#
_cell.length_a   1.000
_cell.length_b   1.000
_cell.length_c   1.000
_cell.angle_alpha   90.00
_cell.angle_beta   90.00
_cell.angle_gamma   90.00
#
_symmetry.space_group_name_H-M   'P 1'
#
loop_
_entity.id
_entity.type
_entity.pdbx_description
1 polymer ?
#
loop_
_entity_poly.entity_id
_entity_poly.type
_entity_poly.pdbx_seq_one_letter_code
_entity_poly.pdbx_strand_id
1 'polypeptide(L)'
;MMFVGLLLTPIFLIALVYLLRFTWGKKGKTEEGKAALNASYAKAAPIFPIGWLAIELYHDWIQPLTFSAYRDAMWILVLITFILISASLFRYRKAALA
;
A
#
# COMPACT_ATOMS: atom_id res chain seq x y z
N MET A 1 5.92 -11.12 -14.14
CA MET A 1 5.82 -11.16 -12.66
C MET A 1 7.17 -11.06 -11.99
N MET A 2 8.18 -11.84 -12.39
CA MET A 2 9.54 -11.78 -11.80
C MET A 2 10.16 -10.38 -11.78
N PHE A 3 10.12 -9.62 -12.89
CA PHE A 3 10.71 -8.26 -12.95
C PHE A 3 9.94 -7.22 -12.11
N VAL A 4 8.61 -7.25 -12.16
CA VAL A 4 7.77 -6.32 -11.37
C VAL A 4 7.92 -6.61 -9.88
N GLY A 5 7.92 -7.89 -9.49
CA GLY A 5 8.19 -8.31 -8.11
C GLY A 5 9.59 -7.91 -7.65
N LEU A 6 10.62 -8.15 -8.47
CA LEU A 6 12.01 -7.80 -8.15
C LEU A 6 12.20 -6.30 -7.86
N LEU A 7 11.47 -5.43 -8.57
CA LEU A 7 11.53 -3.98 -8.36
C LEU A 7 10.63 -3.51 -7.20
N LEU A 8 9.39 -3.99 -7.14
CA LEU A 8 8.44 -3.52 -6.14
C LEU A 8 8.73 -4.08 -4.75
N THR A 9 9.26 -5.30 -4.64
CA THR A 9 9.50 -5.94 -3.33
C THR A 9 10.51 -5.16 -2.47
N PRO A 10 11.69 -4.73 -2.95
CA PRO A 10 12.60 -3.90 -2.16
C PRO A 10 11.96 -2.57 -1.72
N ILE A 11 11.23 -1.91 -2.62
CA ILE A 11 10.53 -0.65 -2.35
C ILE A 11 9.47 -0.86 -1.27
N PHE A 12 8.68 -1.93 -1.39
CA PHE A 12 7.69 -2.35 -0.42
C PHE A 12 8.33 -2.63 0.94
N LEU A 13 9.45 -3.34 1.01
CA LEU A 13 10.12 -3.63 2.28
C LEU A 13 10.58 -2.35 2.97
N ILE A 14 11.15 -1.40 2.22
CA ILE A 14 11.54 -0.09 2.76
C ILE A 14 10.32 0.67 3.28
N ALA A 15 9.24 0.72 2.49
CA ALA A 15 7.99 1.36 2.85
C ALA A 15 7.35 0.73 4.10
N LEU A 16 7.33 -0.61 4.17
CA LEU A 16 6.78 -1.35 5.29
C LEU A 16 7.60 -1.09 6.56
N VAL A 17 8.93 -1.15 6.49
CA VAL A 17 9.80 -0.85 7.64
C VAL A 17 9.59 0.59 8.11
N TYR A 18 9.48 1.56 7.19
CA TYR A 18 9.19 2.95 7.55
C TYR A 18 7.84 3.09 8.26
N LEU A 19 6.78 2.51 7.68
CA LEU A 19 5.42 2.53 8.24
C LEU A 19 5.38 1.91 9.63
N LEU A 20 5.93 0.70 9.80
CA LEU A 20 5.94 0.01 11.09
C LEU A 20 6.76 0.76 12.15
N ARG A 21 7.95 1.28 11.79
CA ARG A 21 8.76 2.09 12.70
C ARG A 21 8.04 3.36 13.13
N PHE A 22 7.31 4.00 12.22
CA PHE A 22 6.52 5.18 12.57
C PHE A 22 5.37 4.82 13.52
N THR A 23 4.56 3.82 13.15
CA THR A 23 3.38 3.37 13.92
C THR A 23 3.73 2.91 15.32
N TRP A 24 4.80 2.13 15.50
CA TRP A 24 5.21 1.63 16.81
C TRP A 24 6.11 2.60 17.58
N GLY A 25 6.71 3.58 16.90
CA GLY A 25 7.56 4.59 17.49
C GLY A 25 6.79 5.60 18.34
N LYS A 26 7.51 6.34 19.20
CA LYS A 26 6.92 7.38 20.06
C LYS A 26 6.10 8.42 19.28
N LYS A 27 6.56 8.79 18.08
CA LYS A 27 5.88 9.77 17.21
C LYS A 27 4.55 9.28 16.65
N GLY A 28 4.41 8.00 16.31
CA GLY A 28 3.12 7.47 15.83
C GLY A 28 2.07 7.35 16.93
N LYS A 29 2.47 7.38 18.20
CA LYS A 29 1.58 7.28 19.36
C LYS A 29 1.05 8.64 19.84
N THR A 30 1.56 9.76 19.32
CA THR A 30 0.98 11.08 19.60
C THR A 30 -0.32 11.26 18.83
N GLU A 31 -1.18 12.18 19.25
CA GLU A 31 -2.44 12.46 18.55
C GLU A 31 -2.20 12.96 17.11
N GLU A 32 -1.20 13.82 16.91
CA GLU A 32 -0.77 14.26 15.58
C GLU A 32 -0.27 13.09 14.72
N GLY A 33 0.51 12.18 15.30
CA GLY A 33 1.03 11.00 14.61
C GLY A 33 -0.07 10.03 14.20
N LYS A 34 -1.05 9.80 15.08
CA LYS A 34 -2.25 9.01 14.77
C LYS A 34 -3.10 9.68 13.69
N ALA A 35 -3.28 11.00 13.74
CA ALA A 35 -4.00 11.74 12.72
C ALA A 35 -3.31 11.62 11.35
N ALA A 36 -1.99 11.74 11.29
CA ALA A 36 -1.21 11.54 10.08
C ALA A 36 -1.33 10.10 9.55
N LEU A 37 -1.26 9.09 10.41
CA LEU A 37 -1.49 7.69 10.04
C LEU A 37 -2.88 7.50 9.46
N ASN A 38 -3.92 7.94 10.17
CA ASN A 38 -5.31 7.82 9.73
C ASN A 38 -5.55 8.52 8.38
N ALA A 39 -5.00 9.71 8.18
CA ALA A 39 -5.07 10.41 6.90
C ALA A 39 -4.35 9.64 5.77
N SER A 40 -3.21 9.01 6.09
CA SER A 40 -2.45 8.19 5.15
C SER A 40 -3.23 6.95 4.71
N TYR A 41 -3.83 6.24 5.67
CA TYR A 41 -4.70 5.10 5.42
C TYR A 41 -5.99 5.50 4.70
N ALA A 42 -6.67 6.57 5.12
CA ALA A 42 -7.89 7.04 4.47
C ALA A 42 -7.67 7.34 2.97
N LYS A 43 -6.50 7.86 2.62
CA LYS A 43 -6.14 8.15 1.23
C LYS A 43 -5.79 6.92 0.40
N ALA A 44 -5.03 5.97 0.97
CA ALA A 44 -4.40 4.90 0.21
C ALA A 44 -5.00 3.50 0.45
N ALA A 45 -5.67 3.26 1.58
CA ALA A 45 -6.32 1.98 1.87
C ALA A 45 -7.44 1.62 0.87
N PRO A 46 -8.26 2.56 0.35
CA PRO A 46 -9.28 2.23 -0.65
C PRO A 46 -8.73 1.62 -1.95
N ILE A 47 -7.44 1.79 -2.23
CA ILE A 47 -6.78 1.21 -3.42
C ILE A 47 -6.88 -0.31 -3.41
N PHE A 48 -6.79 -0.94 -2.24
CA PHE A 48 -6.88 -2.39 -2.12
C PHE A 48 -8.25 -2.93 -2.55
N PRO A 49 -9.39 -2.55 -1.92
CA PRO A 49 -10.70 -3.06 -2.33
C PRO A 49 -11.08 -2.65 -3.75
N ILE A 50 -10.69 -1.46 -4.22
CA ILE A 50 -10.95 -1.03 -5.61
C ILE A 50 -10.14 -1.88 -6.59
N GLY A 51 -8.85 -2.05 -6.35
CA GLY A 51 -7.98 -2.86 -7.21
C GLY A 51 -8.36 -4.34 -7.20
N TRP A 52 -8.78 -4.86 -6.04
CA TRP A 52 -9.30 -6.22 -5.92
C TRP A 52 -10.57 -6.38 -6.75
N LEU A 53 -11.55 -5.48 -6.59
CA LEU A 53 -12.78 -5.50 -7.38
C LEU A 53 -12.49 -5.42 -8.89
N ALA A 54 -11.52 -4.61 -9.30
CA ALA A 54 -11.09 -4.54 -10.70
C ALA A 54 -10.51 -5.86 -11.22
N ILE A 55 -9.75 -6.60 -10.39
CA ILE A 55 -9.22 -7.93 -10.73
C ILE A 55 -10.37 -8.94 -10.87
N GLU A 56 -11.31 -8.95 -9.93
CA GLU A 56 -12.47 -9.85 -9.97
C GLU A 56 -13.35 -9.56 -11.19
N LEU A 57 -13.68 -8.29 -11.46
CA LEU A 57 -14.47 -7.92 -12.63
C LEU A 57 -13.77 -8.33 -13.94
N TYR A 58 -12.44 -8.21 -14.00
CA TYR A 58 -11.69 -8.67 -15.16
C TYR A 58 -11.76 -10.19 -15.34
N HIS A 59 -11.59 -10.93 -14.24
CA HIS A 59 -11.64 -12.40 -14.22
C HIS A 59 -13.01 -12.92 -14.69
N ASP A 60 -14.09 -12.33 -14.19
CA ASP A 60 -15.45 -12.81 -14.44
C ASP A 60 -16.02 -12.35 -15.80
N TRP A 61 -15.73 -11.11 -16.22
CA TRP A 61 -16.44 -10.48 -17.34
C TRP A 61 -15.61 -10.30 -18.60
N ILE A 62 -14.27 -10.34 -18.51
CA ILE A 62 -13.38 -10.11 -19.67
C ILE A 62 -12.68 -11.40 -20.06
N GLN A 63 -11.88 -11.95 -19.16
CA GLN A 63 -11.25 -13.26 -19.36
C GLN A 63 -10.86 -13.91 -18.03
N PRO A 64 -11.14 -15.22 -17.86
CA PRO A 64 -10.69 -15.95 -16.68
C PRO A 64 -9.17 -15.94 -16.57
N LEU A 65 -8.69 -15.34 -15.49
CA LEU A 65 -7.28 -15.39 -15.11
C LEU A 65 -6.89 -16.80 -14.63
N THR A 66 -5.73 -17.29 -15.07
CA THR A 66 -5.12 -18.46 -14.44
C THR A 66 -4.79 -18.16 -12.97
N PHE A 67 -4.74 -19.20 -12.14
CA PHE A 67 -4.36 -19.06 -10.73
C PHE A 67 -3.05 -18.27 -10.54
N SER A 68 -2.05 -18.52 -11.39
CA SER A 68 -0.77 -17.81 -11.34
C SER A 68 -0.93 -16.31 -11.61
N ALA A 69 -1.71 -15.93 -12.64
CA ALA A 69 -1.94 -14.54 -12.99
C ALA A 69 -2.74 -13.80 -11.92
N TYR A 70 -3.76 -14.44 -11.36
CA TYR A 70 -4.55 -13.89 -10.26
C TYR A 70 -3.69 -13.66 -9.01
N ARG A 71 -2.95 -14.68 -8.57
CA ARG A 71 -2.05 -14.60 -7.41
C ARG A 71 -1.04 -13.47 -7.59
N ASP A 72 -0.47 -13.34 -8.78
CA ASP A 72 0.57 -12.36 -9.03
C ASP A 72 -0.02 -10.93 -9.14
N ALA A 73 -1.26 -10.76 -9.64
CA ALA A 73 -1.99 -9.49 -9.61
C ALA A 73 -2.34 -9.06 -8.17
N MET A 74 -2.82 -10.00 -7.34
CA MET A 74 -3.08 -9.77 -5.92
C MET A 74 -1.79 -9.40 -5.17
N TRP A 75 -0.69 -10.07 -5.47
CA TRP A 75 0.62 -9.75 -4.90
C TRP A 75 1.01 -8.30 -5.21
N ILE A 76 0.94 -7.89 -6.48
CA ILE A 76 1.24 -6.51 -6.90
C ILE A 76 0.33 -5.51 -6.19
N LEU A 77 -0.97 -5.80 -6.08
CA LEU A 77 -1.95 -4.95 -5.41
C LEU A 77 -1.59 -4.72 -3.92
N VAL A 78 -1.16 -5.78 -3.22
CA VAL A 78 -0.67 -5.66 -1.83
C VAL A 78 0.56 -4.76 -1.76
N LEU A 79 1.56 -5.01 -2.61
CA LEU A 79 2.80 -4.23 -2.62
C LEU A 79 2.51 -2.73 -2.84
N ILE A 80 1.74 -2.41 -3.86
CA ILE A 80 1.40 -1.02 -4.23
C ILE A 80 0.62 -0.33 -3.10
N THR A 81 -0.37 -1.01 -2.51
CA THR A 81 -1.17 -0.45 -1.41
C THR A 81 -0.27 0.03 -0.27
N PHE A 82 0.63 -0.81 0.23
CA PHE A 82 1.52 -0.45 1.34
C PHE A 82 2.55 0.61 0.96
N ILE A 83 3.08 0.56 -0.26
CA ILE A 83 3.98 1.62 -0.78
C ILE A 83 3.25 2.97 -0.75
N LEU A 84 2.00 3.03 -1.20
CA LEU A 84 1.24 4.27 -1.25
C LEU A 84 0.81 4.77 0.13
N ILE A 85 0.45 3.88 1.07
CA ILE A 85 0.20 4.24 2.46
C ILE A 85 1.45 4.90 3.06
N SER A 86 2.60 4.26 2.92
CA SER A 86 3.88 4.77 3.44
C SER A 86 4.29 6.09 2.77
N ALA A 87 4.13 6.21 1.45
CA ALA A 87 4.43 7.44 0.72
C ALA A 87 3.51 8.60 1.15
N SER A 88 2.23 8.32 1.38
CA SER A 88 1.26 9.28 1.91
C SER A 88 1.69 9.77 3.30
N LEU A 89 2.08 8.86 4.18
CA LEU A 89 2.57 9.16 5.53
C LEU A 89 3.83 10.03 5.52
N PHE A 90 4.76 9.75 4.61
CA PHE A 90 5.95 10.58 4.44
C PHE A 90 5.60 12.02 4.03
N ARG A 91 4.60 12.22 3.16
CA ARG A 91 4.14 13.54 2.73
C ARG A 91 3.45 14.31 3.86
N TYR A 92 2.54 13.67 4.60
CA TYR A 92 1.87 14.31 5.74
C TYR A 92 2.85 14.75 6.82
N ARG A 93 3.87 13.92 7.10
CA ARG A 93 4.93 14.29 8.05
C ARG A 93 5.73 15.52 7.60
N LYS A 94 6.05 15.64 6.31
CA LYS A 94 6.74 16.83 5.78
C LYS A 94 5.87 18.08 5.89
N ALA A 95 4.57 17.96 5.60
CA ALA A 95 3.62 19.06 5.66
C ALA A 95 3.35 19.55 7.10
N ALA A 96 3.43 18.66 8.10
CA ALA A 96 3.22 19.00 9.51
C ALA A 96 4.45 19.63 10.19
N LEU A 97 5.62 19.64 9.53
CA LEU A 97 6.88 20.19 10.04
C LEU A 97 7.31 21.48 9.32
N ALA A 98 6.50 21.95 8.36
CA ALA A 98 6.67 23.19 7.60
C ALA A 98 5.63 24.21 8.07
#